data_AF-A0A9X5KTR5-F1
#
_entry.id   AF-A0A9X5KTR5-F1
#
_cell.length_a   1.000
_cell.length_b   1.000
_cell.length_c   1.000
_cell.angle_alpha   90.00
_cell.angle_beta   90.00
_cell.angle_gamma   90.00
#
_symmetry.space_group_name_H-M   'P 1'
#
loop_
_entity.id
_entity.type
_entity.pdbx_description
1 polymer ?
#
loop_
_entity_poly.entity_id
_entity_poly.type
_entity_poly.pdbx_seq_one_letter_code
_entity_poly.pdbx_strand_id
1 'polypeptide(L)'
;MNTVSTTSRPQLVYLVFGSETYHQEAVFSIASALAFLNDTPDAAVDIQVFSDNPEPYRLLPVRVRPLDEATRKRWSEPHGYHFRTKHVVLRQVLAESPVAMLIDTDTFFHHSPMDLFERVQPGTLLCNAFYTKYGDNPESILYTALRQRLLDMGVADDDMMTLNSGVMGLTQQDAHILDRSIALMDELFPYAEGAYTLEEFCLSIAAYRSVNVRECPDLIHHYWSRKQLFRAKVKAWIAKHAAAPTSALALADTRQVSSHLPRPPRPQRLLYKLITLLLPKHQQQFIREILYGCYEHENEFDQACGPVWWDKARQNQEERQKRPLDAHQLEHWFANPVVRLILGERRTAIYEHLMTSPAK
;
A
#
# COMPACT_ATOMS: atom_id res chain seq x y z
N MET A 1 -4.51 -46.54 12.72
CA MET A 1 -5.02 -45.35 12.01
C MET A 1 -4.62 -44.14 12.85
N ASN A 2 -3.50 -43.51 12.52
CA ASN A 2 -3.10 -42.27 13.17
C ASN A 2 -3.75 -41.13 12.41
N THR A 3 -4.83 -40.58 12.96
CA THR A 3 -5.36 -39.29 12.55
C THR A 3 -4.34 -38.23 12.96
N VAL A 4 -3.41 -37.92 12.05
CA VAL A 4 -2.68 -36.66 12.10
C VAL A 4 -3.74 -35.59 11.90
N SER A 5 -4.11 -34.90 12.98
CA SER A 5 -4.83 -33.64 12.86
C SER A 5 -3.89 -32.66 12.19
N THR A 6 -3.96 -32.57 10.85
CA THR A 6 -3.34 -31.48 10.11
C THR A 6 -4.21 -30.25 10.37
N THR A 7 -4.02 -29.59 11.51
CA THR A 7 -4.42 -28.20 11.64
C THR A 7 -3.54 -27.44 10.64
N SER A 8 -4.00 -27.32 9.39
CA SER A 8 -3.31 -26.57 8.36
C SER A 8 -3.22 -25.12 8.84
N ARG A 9 -2.00 -24.60 8.96
CA ARG A 9 -1.81 -23.22 9.39
C ARG A 9 -2.46 -22.28 8.37
N PRO A 10 -3.05 -21.15 8.82
CA PRO A 10 -3.52 -20.12 7.93
C PRO A 10 -2.40 -19.61 7.02
N GLN A 11 -2.74 -19.26 5.78
CA GLN A 11 -1.76 -18.83 4.78
C GLN A 11 -1.83 -17.32 4.55
N LEU A 12 -0.74 -16.61 4.84
CA LEU A 12 -0.57 -15.21 4.46
C LEU A 12 0.19 -15.14 3.13
N VAL A 13 -0.38 -14.49 2.13
CA VAL A 13 0.08 -14.55 0.74
C VAL A 13 0.46 -13.17 0.25
N TYR A 14 1.66 -13.05 -0.30
CA TYR A 14 2.15 -11.88 -1.01
C TYR A 14 2.34 -12.21 -2.49
N LEU A 15 1.92 -11.30 -3.36
CA LEU A 15 2.19 -11.34 -4.80
C LEU A 15 3.09 -10.16 -5.16
N VAL A 16 4.34 -10.42 -5.53
CA VAL A 16 5.36 -9.36 -5.66
C VAL A 16 6.20 -9.55 -6.91
N PHE A 17 6.13 -8.60 -7.84
CA PHE A 17 6.94 -8.65 -9.05
C PHE A 17 7.31 -7.27 -9.59
N GLY A 18 8.40 -7.21 -10.36
CA GLY A 18 8.83 -6.01 -11.06
C GLY A 18 9.81 -5.14 -10.27
N SER A 19 9.40 -3.91 -9.94
CA SER A 19 10.33 -2.92 -9.36
C SER A 19 10.79 -3.33 -7.96
N GLU A 20 12.08 -3.14 -7.68
CA GLU A 20 12.70 -3.31 -6.35
C GLU A 20 11.91 -2.64 -5.22
N THR A 21 11.24 -1.51 -5.49
CA THR A 21 10.44 -0.83 -4.47
C THR A 21 9.30 -1.73 -3.93
N TYR A 22 8.68 -2.57 -4.76
CA TYR A 22 7.62 -3.48 -4.30
C TYR A 22 8.18 -4.61 -3.42
N HIS A 23 9.39 -5.08 -3.70
CA HIS A 23 10.08 -6.04 -2.84
C HIS A 23 10.45 -5.42 -1.50
N GLN A 24 10.91 -4.18 -1.48
CA GLN A 24 11.18 -3.44 -0.25
C GLN A 24 9.92 -3.30 0.61
N GLU A 25 8.79 -2.94 -0.01
CA GLU A 25 7.49 -2.86 0.66
C GLU A 25 7.08 -4.23 1.24
N ALA A 26 7.17 -5.30 0.45
CA ALA A 26 6.83 -6.65 0.90
C ALA A 26 7.70 -7.15 2.06
N VAL A 27 9.03 -6.95 1.97
CA VAL A 27 9.98 -7.33 3.04
C VAL A 27 9.59 -6.66 4.35
N PHE A 28 9.27 -5.37 4.31
CA PHE A 28 8.86 -4.66 5.51
C PHE A 28 7.47 -5.07 6.01
N SER A 29 6.50 -5.27 5.12
CA SER A 29 5.17 -5.79 5.48
C SER A 29 5.27 -7.13 6.19
N ILE A 30 6.06 -8.07 5.67
CA ILE A 30 6.34 -9.37 6.30
C ILE A 30 7.02 -9.20 7.66
N ALA A 31 8.04 -8.33 7.76
CA ALA A 31 8.70 -8.05 9.03
C ALA A 31 7.70 -7.51 10.06
N SER A 32 6.75 -6.66 9.65
CA SER A 32 5.70 -6.16 10.54
C SER A 32 4.74 -7.26 10.98
N ALA A 33 4.31 -8.16 10.09
CA ALA A 33 3.51 -9.31 10.47
C ALA A 33 4.23 -10.19 11.51
N LEU A 34 5.51 -10.46 11.32
CA LEU A 34 6.34 -11.24 12.25
C LEU A 34 6.55 -10.52 13.59
N ALA A 35 6.76 -9.20 13.56
CA ALA A 35 6.96 -8.40 14.76
C ALA A 35 5.73 -8.46 15.68
N PHE A 36 4.52 -8.45 15.13
CA PHE A 36 3.27 -8.52 15.89
C PHE A 36 2.78 -9.94 16.15
N LEU A 37 3.20 -10.95 15.38
CA LEU A 37 2.91 -12.36 15.68
C LEU A 37 3.47 -12.79 17.05
N ASN A 38 4.55 -12.13 17.52
CA ASN A 38 5.09 -12.33 18.87
C ASN A 38 4.08 -12.03 20.00
N ASP A 39 2.99 -11.29 19.73
CA ASP A 39 1.92 -11.05 20.71
C ASP A 39 1.01 -12.27 20.89
N THR A 40 1.12 -13.28 20.00
CA THR A 40 0.38 -14.55 20.02
C THR A 40 1.35 -15.74 19.89
N PRO A 41 2.16 -16.07 20.92
CA PRO A 41 3.29 -17.00 20.81
C PRO A 41 2.92 -18.45 20.49
N ASP A 42 1.68 -18.87 20.79
CA ASP A 42 1.18 -20.21 20.50
C ASP A 42 0.55 -20.33 19.10
N ALA A 43 0.40 -19.20 18.39
CA ALA A 43 -0.17 -19.18 17.05
C ALA A 43 0.91 -19.25 15.98
N ALA A 44 0.56 -19.83 14.84
CA ALA A 44 1.45 -19.94 13.70
C ALA A 44 0.70 -19.66 12.40
N VAL A 45 1.33 -18.86 11.54
CA VAL A 45 0.90 -18.56 10.18
C VAL A 45 2.03 -18.98 9.24
N ASP A 46 1.69 -19.57 8.10
CA ASP A 46 2.68 -19.79 7.05
C ASP A 46 2.59 -18.63 6.04
N ILE A 47 3.74 -18.06 5.71
CA ILE A 47 3.83 -16.93 4.79
C ILE A 47 4.35 -17.42 3.44
N GLN A 48 3.61 -17.11 2.37
CA GLN A 48 3.96 -17.45 1.00
C GLN A 48 4.19 -16.18 0.18
N VAL A 49 5.30 -16.12 -0.55
CA VAL A 49 5.66 -15.00 -1.41
C VAL A 49 5.79 -15.49 -2.85
N PHE A 50 4.86 -15.11 -3.71
CA PHE A 50 4.94 -15.38 -5.15
C PHE A 50 5.75 -14.28 -5.82
N SER A 51 6.92 -14.61 -6.35
CA SER A 51 7.84 -13.58 -6.84
C SER A 51 8.74 -13.98 -8.00
N ASP A 52 9.08 -13.00 -8.82
CA ASP A 52 10.08 -13.08 -9.90
C ASP A 52 11.52 -12.87 -9.40
N ASN A 53 11.69 -12.38 -8.18
CA ASN A 53 12.99 -12.24 -7.54
C ASN A 53 12.94 -12.79 -6.09
N PRO A 54 13.53 -13.98 -5.85
CA PRO A 54 13.54 -14.60 -4.52
C PRO A 54 14.55 -13.98 -3.54
N GLU A 55 15.56 -13.27 -4.04
CA GLU A 55 16.72 -12.83 -3.25
C GLU A 55 16.35 -11.96 -2.02
N PRO A 56 15.42 -10.99 -2.11
CA PRO A 56 15.05 -10.15 -0.96
C PRO A 56 14.48 -10.92 0.23
N TYR A 57 13.99 -12.14 0.02
CA TYR A 57 13.26 -12.92 1.03
C TYR A 57 14.11 -14.01 1.69
N ARG A 58 15.38 -14.19 1.29
CA ARG A 58 16.22 -15.32 1.72
C ARG A 58 16.47 -15.41 3.22
N LEU A 59 16.33 -14.29 3.94
CA LEU A 59 16.51 -14.18 5.40
C LEU A 59 15.19 -14.11 6.18
N LEU A 60 14.05 -14.22 5.50
CA LEU A 60 12.73 -14.23 6.11
C LEU A 60 12.20 -15.67 6.20
N PRO A 61 11.43 -16.02 7.24
CA PRO A 61 10.83 -17.35 7.41
C PRO A 61 9.60 -17.51 6.51
N VAL A 62 9.79 -17.42 5.20
CA VAL A 62 8.72 -17.48 4.19
C VAL A 62 8.99 -18.56 3.16
N ARG A 63 7.93 -19.07 2.56
CA ARG A 63 8.02 -19.92 1.36
C ARG A 63 7.94 -19.05 0.12
N VAL A 64 9.06 -18.90 -0.58
CA VAL A 64 9.06 -18.23 -1.89
C VAL A 64 8.60 -19.20 -2.98
N ARG A 65 7.52 -18.85 -3.69
CA ARG A 65 7.06 -19.56 -4.89
C ARG A 65 7.48 -18.77 -6.14
N PRO A 66 8.18 -19.40 -7.11
CA PRO A 66 8.57 -18.71 -8.34
C PRO A 66 7.34 -18.19 -9.10
N LEU A 67 7.43 -16.94 -9.56
CA LEU A 67 6.45 -16.29 -10.42
C LEU A 67 7.14 -15.80 -11.69
N ASP A 68 7.37 -16.73 -12.61
CA ASP A 68 8.01 -16.44 -13.89
C ASP A 68 7.07 -15.66 -14.84
N GLU A 69 7.66 -15.10 -15.90
CA GLU A 69 6.93 -14.32 -16.90
C GLU A 69 5.79 -15.12 -17.56
N ALA A 70 6.02 -16.40 -17.85
CA ALA A 70 5.03 -17.28 -18.45
C ALA A 70 3.80 -17.47 -17.54
N THR A 71 4.02 -17.66 -16.24
CA THR A 71 2.95 -17.79 -15.24
C THR A 71 2.20 -16.48 -15.09
N ARG A 72 2.90 -15.33 -15.02
CA ARG A 72 2.24 -14.01 -14.96
C ARG A 72 1.36 -13.76 -16.17
N LYS A 73 1.87 -14.04 -17.38
CA LYS A 73 1.11 -13.90 -18.62
C LYS A 73 -0.17 -14.72 -18.55
N ARG A 74 -0.07 -16.02 -18.26
CA ARG A 74 -1.22 -16.92 -18.12
C ARG A 74 -2.23 -16.47 -17.06
N TRP A 75 -1.77 -15.91 -15.94
CA TRP A 75 -2.66 -15.43 -14.88
C TRP A 75 -3.35 -14.09 -15.23
N SER A 76 -2.76 -13.30 -16.13
CA SER A 76 -3.32 -12.03 -16.61
C SER A 76 -4.20 -12.17 -17.86
N GLU A 77 -4.17 -13.32 -18.53
CA GLU A 77 -5.05 -13.65 -19.66
C GLU A 77 -6.53 -13.68 -19.24
N PRO A 78 -7.47 -13.35 -20.14
CA PRO A 78 -7.29 -13.17 -21.58
C PRO A 78 -6.81 -11.77 -22.01
N HIS A 79 -6.90 -10.76 -21.15
CA HIS A 79 -6.71 -9.36 -21.55
C HIS A 79 -5.33 -8.78 -21.21
N GLY A 80 -4.46 -9.54 -20.54
CA GLY A 80 -3.22 -9.01 -19.98
C GLY A 80 -3.43 -8.10 -18.78
N TYR A 81 -4.58 -8.23 -18.09
CA TYR A 81 -4.91 -7.41 -16.93
C TYR A 81 -4.15 -7.90 -15.69
N HIS A 82 -3.05 -7.25 -15.34
CA HIS A 82 -2.18 -7.73 -14.27
C HIS A 82 -2.84 -7.80 -12.89
N PHE A 83 -3.85 -6.98 -12.56
CA PHE A 83 -4.53 -7.09 -11.26
C PHE A 83 -5.33 -8.39 -11.11
N ARG A 84 -5.80 -8.98 -12.22
CA ARG A 84 -6.45 -10.31 -12.23
C ARG A 84 -5.62 -11.36 -11.48
N THR A 85 -4.29 -11.24 -11.57
CA THR A 85 -3.35 -12.18 -10.94
C THR A 85 -3.49 -12.27 -9.42
N LYS A 86 -3.94 -11.20 -8.73
CA LYS A 86 -4.21 -11.22 -7.28
C LYS A 86 -5.27 -12.25 -6.91
N HIS A 87 -6.35 -12.28 -7.67
CA HIS A 87 -7.43 -13.25 -7.46
C HIS A 87 -7.00 -14.67 -7.82
N VAL A 88 -6.29 -14.83 -8.94
CA VAL A 88 -5.80 -16.15 -9.39
C VAL A 88 -4.89 -16.79 -8.34
N VAL A 89 -3.92 -16.04 -7.80
CA VAL A 89 -2.97 -16.59 -6.84
C VAL A 89 -3.65 -16.98 -5.52
N LEU A 90 -4.56 -16.15 -5.00
CA LEU A 90 -5.29 -16.46 -3.78
C LEU A 90 -6.17 -17.70 -3.99
N ARG A 91 -6.81 -17.80 -5.15
CA ARG A 91 -7.64 -18.97 -5.53
C ARG A 91 -6.84 -20.26 -5.58
N GLN A 92 -5.60 -20.21 -6.07
CA GLN A 92 -4.69 -21.36 -6.08
C GLN A 92 -4.27 -21.76 -4.66
N VAL A 93 -3.91 -20.81 -3.80
CA VAL A 93 -3.55 -21.12 -2.41
C VAL A 93 -4.72 -21.74 -1.66
N LEU A 94 -5.95 -21.24 -1.86
CA LEU A 94 -7.17 -21.82 -1.27
C LEU A 94 -7.48 -23.23 -1.78
N ALA A 95 -6.95 -23.66 -2.93
CA ALA A 95 -7.08 -25.06 -3.36
C ALA A 95 -6.25 -26.01 -2.48
N GLU A 96 -5.21 -25.51 -1.83
CA GLU A 96 -4.28 -26.28 -1.00
C GLU A 96 -4.43 -25.99 0.51
N SER A 97 -5.25 -25.00 0.90
CA SER A 97 -5.32 -24.50 2.27
C SER A 97 -6.74 -24.08 2.66
N PRO A 98 -7.25 -24.49 3.84
CA PRO A 98 -8.59 -24.16 4.32
C PRO A 98 -8.87 -22.66 4.50
N VAL A 99 -7.84 -21.85 4.74
CA VAL A 99 -7.96 -20.40 4.89
C VAL A 99 -6.70 -19.72 4.38
N ALA A 100 -6.88 -18.66 3.61
CA ALA A 100 -5.80 -17.88 3.06
C ALA A 100 -6.18 -16.41 2.95
N MET A 101 -5.18 -15.55 3.04
CA MET A 101 -5.33 -14.12 2.91
C MET A 101 -4.22 -13.57 2.00
N LEU A 102 -4.61 -12.89 0.92
CA LEU A 102 -3.68 -12.10 0.13
C LEU A 102 -3.61 -10.68 0.67
N ILE A 103 -2.40 -10.13 0.68
CA ILE A 103 -2.14 -8.77 1.16
C ILE A 103 -1.23 -8.02 0.19
N ASP A 104 -1.56 -6.75 -0.04
CA ASP A 104 -0.73 -5.87 -0.87
C ASP A 104 0.59 -5.54 -0.16
N THR A 105 1.63 -5.27 -0.95
CA THR A 105 2.98 -5.06 -0.44
C THR A 105 3.10 -3.79 0.40
N ASP A 106 2.31 -2.77 0.07
CA ASP A 106 2.28 -1.46 0.74
C ASP A 106 1.36 -1.45 1.97
N THR A 107 1.61 -2.40 2.87
CA THR A 107 0.85 -2.59 4.10
C THR A 107 1.75 -2.72 5.33
N PHE A 108 1.31 -2.20 6.47
CA PHE A 108 1.96 -2.38 7.78
C PHE A 108 0.99 -3.00 8.78
N PHE A 109 1.39 -4.06 9.46
CA PHE A 109 0.63 -4.65 10.55
C PHE A 109 0.75 -3.79 11.82
N HIS A 110 -0.33 -3.69 12.59
CA HIS A 110 -0.35 -3.08 13.92
C HIS A 110 -0.74 -4.05 15.03
N HIS A 111 -1.17 -5.23 14.62
CA HIS A 111 -1.71 -6.30 15.44
C HIS A 111 -1.22 -7.63 14.90
N SER A 112 -1.45 -8.70 15.67
CA SER A 112 -1.08 -10.04 15.21
C SER A 112 -1.80 -10.34 13.89
N PRO A 113 -1.13 -10.97 12.89
CA PRO A 113 -1.81 -11.44 11.70
C PRO A 113 -2.95 -12.43 12.01
N MET A 114 -2.94 -13.05 13.19
CA MET A 114 -4.03 -13.93 13.64
C MET A 114 -5.35 -13.20 13.82
N ASP A 115 -5.33 -11.95 14.27
CA ASP A 115 -6.54 -11.12 14.46
C ASP A 115 -7.26 -10.90 13.12
N LEU A 116 -6.52 -10.89 12.00
CA LEU A 116 -7.10 -10.88 10.66
C LEU A 116 -7.72 -12.24 10.30
N PHE A 117 -7.03 -13.34 10.57
CA PHE A 117 -7.55 -14.68 10.29
C PHE A 117 -8.79 -15.03 11.11
N GLU A 118 -8.92 -14.51 12.33
CA GLU A 118 -10.15 -14.64 13.12
C GLU A 118 -11.37 -14.02 12.42
N ARG A 119 -11.16 -12.97 11.61
CA ARG A 119 -12.23 -12.36 10.80
C ARG A 119 -12.60 -13.17 9.58
N VAL A 120 -11.75 -14.10 9.13
CA VAL A 120 -12.00 -14.96 7.97
C VAL A 120 -12.70 -16.24 8.40
N GLN A 121 -14.03 -16.23 8.29
CA GLN A 121 -14.91 -17.35 8.65
C GLN A 121 -15.68 -17.84 7.42
N PRO A 122 -16.20 -19.09 7.44
CA PRO A 122 -17.17 -19.55 6.44
C PRO A 122 -18.23 -18.50 6.11
N GLY A 123 -18.50 -18.26 4.83
CA GLY A 123 -19.48 -17.26 4.36
C GLY A 123 -19.04 -15.81 4.56
N THR A 124 -17.75 -15.54 4.76
CA THR A 124 -17.20 -14.19 4.93
C THR A 124 -16.10 -13.89 3.92
N LEU A 125 -16.13 -12.71 3.30
CA LEU A 125 -15.00 -12.10 2.62
C LEU A 125 -14.40 -11.02 3.54
N LEU A 126 -13.11 -11.15 3.87
CA LEU A 126 -12.35 -10.06 4.47
C LEU A 126 -11.76 -9.18 3.37
N CYS A 127 -12.02 -7.88 3.42
CA CYS A 127 -11.36 -6.86 2.59
C CYS A 127 -10.61 -5.85 3.46
N ASN A 128 -9.81 -4.97 2.87
CA ASN A 128 -9.12 -3.93 3.65
C ASN A 128 -10.12 -2.92 4.23
N ALA A 129 -10.99 -2.37 3.40
CA ALA A 129 -11.97 -1.35 3.77
C ALA A 129 -13.15 -1.32 2.79
N PHE A 130 -14.30 -0.88 3.28
CA PHE A 130 -15.35 -0.36 2.41
C PHE A 130 -14.99 1.03 1.89
N TYR A 131 -15.33 1.30 0.64
CA TYR A 131 -15.35 2.65 0.09
C TYR A 131 -16.77 3.23 0.18
N THR A 132 -17.35 3.66 -0.94
CA THR A 132 -18.71 4.21 -1.00
C THR A 132 -19.66 3.21 -1.66
N LYS A 133 -20.97 3.46 -1.58
CA LYS A 133 -21.92 2.76 -2.44
C LYS A 133 -21.62 3.08 -3.90
N TYR A 134 -21.90 2.14 -4.78
CA TYR A 134 -21.70 2.27 -6.21
C TYR A 134 -22.49 3.46 -6.78
N GLY A 135 -23.74 3.64 -6.35
CA GLY A 135 -24.61 4.75 -6.75
C GLY A 135 -24.17 6.15 -6.28
N ASP A 136 -23.33 6.22 -5.25
CA ASP A 136 -22.88 7.50 -4.68
C ASP A 136 -21.77 8.16 -5.52
N ASN A 137 -21.24 7.46 -6.54
CA ASN A 137 -20.18 7.97 -7.40
C ASN A 137 -20.53 7.89 -8.91
N PRO A 138 -21.57 8.63 -9.35
CA PRO A 138 -22.08 8.55 -10.72
C PRO A 138 -21.10 9.06 -11.78
N GLU A 139 -20.08 9.82 -11.37
CA GLU A 139 -19.03 10.35 -12.25
C GLU A 139 -17.85 9.38 -12.43
N SER A 140 -17.82 8.27 -11.70
CA SER A 140 -16.74 7.28 -11.85
C SER A 140 -16.82 6.55 -13.18
N ILE A 141 -15.65 6.27 -13.77
CA ILE A 141 -15.51 5.54 -15.05
C ILE A 141 -16.29 4.22 -15.02
N LEU A 142 -16.21 3.46 -13.92
CA LEU A 142 -16.91 2.19 -13.80
C LEU A 142 -18.44 2.37 -13.76
N TYR A 143 -18.94 3.41 -13.09
CA TYR A 143 -20.38 3.70 -13.06
C TYR A 143 -20.90 4.05 -14.45
N THR A 144 -20.24 4.98 -15.12
CA THR A 144 -20.63 5.43 -16.47
C THR A 144 -20.55 4.30 -17.48
N ALA A 145 -19.52 3.45 -17.40
CA ALA A 145 -19.26 2.42 -18.40
C ALA A 145 -20.06 1.12 -18.17
N LEU A 146 -20.31 0.73 -16.91
CA LEU A 146 -20.82 -0.61 -16.59
C LEU A 146 -22.23 -0.66 -16.01
N ARG A 147 -22.78 0.44 -15.46
CA ARG A 147 -24.04 0.40 -14.69
C ARG A 147 -25.19 -0.31 -15.41
N GLN A 148 -25.52 0.09 -16.64
CA GLN A 148 -26.65 -0.52 -17.34
C GLN A 148 -26.43 -2.01 -17.57
N ARG A 149 -25.20 -2.40 -17.97
CA ARG A 149 -24.82 -3.80 -18.14
C ARG A 149 -24.99 -4.61 -16.86
N LEU A 150 -24.56 -4.08 -15.72
CA LEU A 150 -24.67 -4.76 -14.43
C LEU A 150 -26.12 -4.95 -13.98
N LEU A 151 -26.99 -3.97 -14.26
CA LEU A 151 -28.43 -4.06 -14.03
C LEU A 151 -29.07 -5.12 -14.93
N ASP A 152 -28.72 -5.14 -16.21
CA ASP A 152 -29.23 -6.11 -17.18
C ASP A 152 -28.79 -7.55 -16.83
N MET A 153 -27.58 -7.70 -16.28
CA MET A 153 -27.06 -8.97 -15.77
C MET A 153 -27.68 -9.36 -14.41
N GLY A 154 -28.29 -8.43 -13.68
CA GLY A 154 -28.83 -8.66 -12.34
C GLY A 154 -27.77 -8.94 -11.26
N VAL A 155 -26.53 -8.48 -11.46
CA VAL A 155 -25.39 -8.83 -10.58
C VAL A 155 -25.02 -7.73 -9.58
N ALA A 156 -25.37 -6.48 -9.87
CA ALA A 156 -25.14 -5.35 -8.97
C ALA A 156 -26.15 -4.23 -9.22
N ASP A 157 -26.36 -3.43 -8.19
CA ASP A 157 -27.15 -2.19 -8.25
C ASP A 157 -26.47 -1.09 -7.42
N ASP A 158 -27.11 0.07 -7.37
CA ASP A 158 -26.56 1.29 -6.77
C ASP A 158 -26.26 1.14 -5.26
N ASP A 159 -26.84 0.15 -4.58
CA ASP A 159 -26.62 -0.12 -3.15
C ASP A 159 -25.38 -0.97 -2.85
N MET A 160 -24.73 -1.55 -3.86
CA MET A 160 -23.51 -2.34 -3.67
C MET A 160 -22.39 -1.47 -3.10
N MET A 161 -21.81 -1.88 -1.96
CA MET A 161 -20.59 -1.26 -1.45
C MET A 161 -19.40 -1.64 -2.31
N THR A 162 -18.59 -0.65 -2.69
CA THR A 162 -17.30 -0.89 -3.33
C THR A 162 -16.24 -1.21 -2.28
N LEU A 163 -15.34 -2.13 -2.60
CA LEU A 163 -14.34 -2.68 -1.67
C LEU A 163 -12.92 -2.26 -2.06
N ASN A 164 -12.00 -2.25 -1.09
CA ASN A 164 -10.56 -2.20 -1.34
C ASN A 164 -9.92 -3.59 -1.19
N SER A 165 -9.23 -4.07 -2.22
CA SER A 165 -8.61 -5.41 -2.26
C SER A 165 -7.19 -5.44 -1.71
N GLY A 166 -6.75 -4.40 -0.99
CA GLY A 166 -5.45 -4.37 -0.29
C GLY A 166 -5.26 -5.52 0.70
N VAL A 167 -6.38 -6.08 1.16
CA VAL A 167 -6.49 -7.36 1.85
C VAL A 167 -7.61 -8.14 1.19
N MET A 168 -7.43 -9.44 0.98
CA MET A 168 -8.48 -10.37 0.57
C MET A 168 -8.33 -11.67 1.35
N GLY A 169 -9.24 -11.93 2.29
CA GLY A 169 -9.23 -13.15 3.10
C GLY A 169 -10.50 -13.97 2.89
N LEU A 170 -10.33 -15.26 2.60
CA LEU A 170 -11.42 -16.21 2.36
C LEU A 170 -11.08 -17.58 2.96
N THR A 171 -12.13 -18.36 3.20
CA THR A 171 -11.97 -19.80 3.45
C THR A 171 -12.03 -20.58 2.14
N GLN A 172 -11.53 -21.81 2.13
CA GLN A 172 -11.52 -22.68 0.96
C GLN A 172 -12.93 -22.92 0.39
N GLN A 173 -13.95 -23.04 1.24
CA GLN A 173 -15.33 -23.26 0.76
C GLN A 173 -15.91 -22.03 0.03
N ASP A 174 -15.40 -20.84 0.37
CA ASP A 174 -15.82 -19.57 -0.23
C ASP A 174 -14.91 -19.15 -1.39
N ALA A 175 -13.97 -20.01 -1.80
CA ALA A 175 -13.04 -19.73 -2.90
C ALA A 175 -13.76 -19.49 -4.24
N HIS A 176 -15.01 -19.95 -4.39
CA HIS A 176 -15.86 -19.70 -5.54
C HIS A 176 -16.16 -18.20 -5.77
N ILE A 177 -16.02 -17.35 -4.74
CA ILE A 177 -16.12 -15.88 -4.87
C ILE A 177 -15.01 -15.34 -5.78
N LEU A 178 -13.80 -15.91 -5.68
CA LEU A 178 -12.69 -15.54 -6.58
C LEU A 178 -12.93 -16.06 -8.00
N ASP A 179 -13.47 -17.27 -8.15
CA ASP A 179 -13.84 -17.81 -9.47
C ASP A 179 -14.86 -16.88 -10.17
N ARG A 180 -15.86 -16.40 -9.42
CA ARG A 180 -16.84 -15.44 -9.93
C ARG A 180 -16.22 -14.09 -10.26
N SER A 181 -15.39 -13.54 -9.38
CA SER A 181 -14.72 -12.25 -9.62
C SER A 181 -13.77 -12.31 -10.83
N ILE A 182 -13.03 -13.41 -11.01
CA ILE A 182 -12.19 -13.66 -12.18
C ILE A 182 -13.04 -13.68 -13.47
N ALA A 183 -14.15 -14.41 -13.47
CA ALA A 183 -15.05 -14.45 -14.62
C ALA A 183 -15.64 -13.06 -14.94
N LEU A 184 -16.00 -12.29 -13.91
CA LEU A 184 -16.49 -10.92 -14.08
C LEU A 184 -15.40 -9.99 -14.63
N MET A 185 -14.15 -10.10 -14.17
CA MET A 185 -13.04 -9.35 -14.77
C MET A 185 -12.89 -9.68 -16.25
N ASP A 186 -12.93 -10.97 -16.61
CA ASP A 186 -12.77 -11.42 -18.00
C ASP A 186 -13.90 -10.92 -18.90
N GLU A 187 -15.14 -10.86 -18.39
CA GLU A 187 -16.32 -10.37 -19.11
C GLU A 187 -16.39 -8.83 -19.20
N LEU A 188 -16.07 -8.13 -18.11
CA LEU A 188 -16.28 -6.68 -17.99
C LEU A 188 -15.09 -5.86 -18.47
N PHE A 189 -13.87 -6.42 -18.51
CA PHE A 189 -12.66 -5.69 -18.88
C PHE A 189 -12.75 -4.94 -20.22
N PRO A 190 -13.30 -5.50 -21.32
CA PRO A 190 -13.45 -4.78 -22.58
C PRO A 190 -14.35 -3.54 -22.50
N TYR A 191 -15.20 -3.46 -21.48
CA TYR A 191 -16.15 -2.37 -21.27
C TYR A 191 -15.74 -1.42 -20.14
N ALA A 192 -14.72 -1.75 -19.36
CA ALA A 192 -14.33 -0.99 -18.18
C ALA A 192 -13.57 0.31 -18.49
N GLU A 193 -13.40 0.67 -19.76
CA GLU A 193 -12.73 1.90 -20.23
C GLU A 193 -11.35 2.16 -19.58
N GLY A 194 -10.61 1.07 -19.32
CA GLY A 194 -9.28 1.15 -18.69
C GLY A 194 -9.30 1.50 -17.21
N ALA A 195 -10.44 1.35 -16.51
CA ALA A 195 -10.53 1.54 -15.07
C ALA A 195 -9.51 0.68 -14.32
N TYR A 196 -8.63 1.36 -13.59
CA TYR A 196 -7.50 0.73 -12.89
C TYR A 196 -7.96 -0.29 -11.83
N THR A 197 -9.05 0.03 -11.13
CA THR A 197 -9.58 -0.71 -9.97
C THR A 197 -10.67 -1.72 -10.34
N LEU A 198 -10.71 -2.19 -11.60
CA LEU A 198 -11.71 -3.18 -12.03
C LEU A 198 -11.67 -4.45 -11.16
N GLU A 199 -10.49 -4.90 -10.75
CA GLU A 199 -10.32 -6.07 -9.89
C GLU A 199 -11.05 -5.93 -8.54
N GLU A 200 -10.91 -4.78 -7.87
CA GLU A 200 -11.59 -4.51 -6.59
C GLU A 200 -13.11 -4.44 -6.78
N PHE A 201 -13.52 -3.87 -7.91
CA PHE A 201 -14.92 -3.74 -8.28
C PHE A 201 -15.57 -5.09 -8.59
N CYS A 202 -14.89 -5.97 -9.33
CA CYS A 202 -15.35 -7.33 -9.59
C CYS A 202 -15.42 -8.17 -8.32
N LEU A 203 -14.50 -7.98 -7.37
CA LEU A 203 -14.58 -8.59 -6.04
C LEU A 203 -15.84 -8.12 -5.29
N SER A 204 -16.14 -6.82 -5.36
CA SER A 204 -17.33 -6.22 -4.76
C SER A 204 -18.61 -6.88 -5.32
N ILE A 205 -18.70 -7.02 -6.64
CA ILE A 205 -19.84 -7.67 -7.31
C ILE A 205 -19.95 -9.15 -6.91
N ALA A 206 -18.83 -9.87 -6.88
CA ALA A 206 -18.83 -11.29 -6.53
C ALA A 206 -19.27 -11.55 -5.08
N ALA A 207 -18.95 -10.65 -4.16
CA ALA A 207 -19.35 -10.75 -2.76
C ALA A 207 -20.79 -10.29 -2.51
N TYR A 208 -21.29 -9.36 -3.32
CA TYR A 208 -22.57 -8.70 -3.11
C TYR A 208 -23.72 -9.72 -3.04
N ARG A 209 -24.50 -9.65 -1.94
CA ARG A 209 -25.63 -10.55 -1.62
C ARG A 209 -25.28 -12.05 -1.54
N SER A 210 -23.99 -12.41 -1.58
CA SER A 210 -23.51 -13.79 -1.60
C SER A 210 -22.80 -14.18 -0.30
N VAL A 211 -22.02 -13.25 0.27
CA VAL A 211 -21.29 -13.46 1.53
C VAL A 211 -21.36 -12.21 2.41
N ASN A 212 -21.06 -12.37 3.69
CA ASN A 212 -20.87 -11.23 4.58
C ASN A 212 -19.47 -10.61 4.34
N VAL A 213 -19.39 -9.29 4.14
CA VAL A 213 -18.10 -8.62 3.98
C VAL A 213 -17.66 -8.02 5.32
N ARG A 214 -16.38 -8.22 5.67
CA ARG A 214 -15.74 -7.60 6.84
C ARG A 214 -14.54 -6.78 6.39
N GLU A 215 -14.24 -5.71 7.11
CA GLU A 215 -13.07 -4.86 6.87
C GLU A 215 -12.01 -4.98 7.98
N CYS A 216 -10.81 -4.46 7.73
CA CYS A 216 -9.71 -4.47 8.71
C CYS A 216 -8.81 -3.21 8.74
N PRO A 217 -9.34 -1.98 8.55
CA PRO A 217 -8.50 -0.77 8.58
C PRO A 217 -7.92 -0.49 9.99
N ASP A 218 -8.46 -1.13 11.02
CA ASP A 218 -8.00 -1.06 12.40
C ASP A 218 -6.80 -2.00 12.69
N LEU A 219 -6.65 -3.08 11.93
CA LEU A 219 -5.57 -4.07 12.12
C LEU A 219 -4.36 -3.83 11.22
N ILE A 220 -4.60 -3.25 10.03
CA ILE A 220 -3.57 -3.03 9.03
C ILE A 220 -3.63 -1.64 8.43
N HIS A 221 -2.47 -1.03 8.28
CA HIS A 221 -2.33 0.23 7.56
C HIS A 221 -1.93 -0.02 6.11
N HIS A 222 -2.90 0.13 5.20
CA HIS A 222 -2.66 0.12 3.76
C HIS A 222 -2.39 1.55 3.25
N TYR A 223 -1.14 1.86 2.88
CA TYR A 223 -0.71 3.23 2.57
C TYR A 223 -0.75 3.57 1.08
N TRP A 224 -1.94 3.66 0.49
CA TRP A 224 -2.09 4.00 -0.93
C TRP A 224 -1.80 5.49 -1.25
N SER A 225 -1.98 6.39 -0.29
CA SER A 225 -1.69 7.82 -0.43
C SER A 225 -0.34 8.20 0.17
N ARG A 226 0.36 9.17 -0.44
CA ARG A 226 1.68 9.65 0.00
C ARG A 226 2.73 8.53 0.17
N LYS A 227 2.64 7.46 -0.63
CA LYS A 227 3.54 6.28 -0.64
C LYS A 227 5.02 6.61 -0.45
N GLN A 228 5.52 7.67 -1.07
CA GLN A 228 6.94 8.02 -1.02
C GLN A 228 7.44 8.30 0.41
N LEU A 229 6.59 8.87 1.29
CA LEU A 229 6.98 9.11 2.68
C LEU A 229 7.12 7.78 3.43
N PHE A 230 6.14 6.88 3.31
CA PHE A 230 6.20 5.55 3.90
C PHE A 230 7.35 4.70 3.35
N ARG A 231 7.59 4.77 2.04
CA ARG A 231 8.76 4.14 1.38
C ARG A 231 10.08 4.67 1.93
N ALA A 232 10.18 5.94 2.32
CA ALA A 232 11.38 6.45 3.00
C ALA A 232 11.61 5.76 4.34
N LYS A 233 10.56 5.55 5.14
CA LYS A 233 10.62 4.81 6.40
C LYS A 233 11.06 3.36 6.19
N VAL A 234 10.42 2.69 5.22
CA VAL A 234 10.76 1.31 4.81
C VAL A 234 12.22 1.21 4.40
N LYS A 235 12.71 2.14 3.56
CA LYS A 235 14.11 2.16 3.13
C LYS A 235 15.08 2.38 4.28
N ALA A 236 14.75 3.25 5.23
CA ALA A 236 15.58 3.45 6.42
C ALA A 236 15.63 2.19 7.29
N TRP A 237 14.49 1.51 7.48
CA TRP A 237 14.44 0.23 8.19
C TRP A 237 15.26 -0.85 7.47
N ILE A 238 15.12 -0.99 6.15
CA ILE A 238 15.88 -1.97 5.34
C ILE A 238 17.37 -1.67 5.42
N ALA A 239 17.79 -0.41 5.28
CA ALA A 239 19.20 -0.03 5.38
C ALA A 239 19.80 -0.43 6.73
N LYS A 240 19.01 -0.38 7.81
CA LYS A 240 19.42 -0.76 9.16
C LYS A 240 19.40 -2.28 9.38
N HIS A 241 18.43 -3.00 8.82
CA HIS A 241 18.09 -4.37 9.23
C HIS A 241 18.18 -5.44 8.14
N ALA A 242 18.53 -5.11 6.89
CA ALA A 242 18.55 -6.06 5.77
C ALA A 242 19.39 -7.32 6.03
N ALA A 243 20.46 -7.23 6.82
CA ALA A 243 21.32 -8.37 7.14
C ALA A 243 20.71 -9.35 8.16
N ALA A 244 19.73 -8.92 8.95
CA ALA A 244 19.08 -9.73 9.99
C ALA A 244 17.64 -9.22 10.27
N PRO A 245 16.73 -9.33 9.29
CA PRO A 245 15.41 -8.70 9.33
C PRO A 245 14.46 -9.28 10.39
N THR A 246 14.82 -10.42 10.98
CA THR A 246 14.06 -11.10 12.04
C THR A 246 14.75 -11.09 13.40
N SER A 247 15.86 -10.34 13.54
CA SER A 247 16.52 -10.17 14.83
C SER A 247 15.59 -9.46 15.83
N ALA A 248 15.80 -9.68 17.13
CA ALA A 248 15.01 -9.02 18.17
C ALA A 248 15.03 -7.48 18.04
N LEU A 249 16.17 -6.91 17.64
CA LEU A 249 16.31 -5.48 17.37
C LEU A 249 15.49 -5.07 16.14
N ALA A 250 15.57 -5.82 15.04
CA ALA A 250 14.81 -5.52 13.82
C ALA A 250 13.30 -5.53 14.09
N LEU A 251 12.79 -6.54 14.80
CA LEU A 251 11.37 -6.66 15.14
C LEU A 251 10.91 -5.56 16.11
N ALA A 252 11.76 -5.17 17.07
CA ALA A 252 11.46 -4.05 17.97
C ALA A 252 11.40 -2.72 17.21
N ASP A 253 12.34 -2.48 16.31
CA ASP A 253 12.36 -1.28 15.45
C ASP A 253 11.23 -1.28 14.43
N THR A 254 10.79 -2.44 13.92
CA THR A 254 9.62 -2.54 13.06
C THR A 254 8.38 -1.96 13.73
N ARG A 255 8.18 -2.21 15.03
CA ARG A 255 7.08 -1.63 15.81
C ARG A 255 7.18 -0.10 15.98
N GLN A 256 8.37 0.47 15.76
CA GLN A 256 8.58 1.92 15.84
C GLN A 256 8.33 2.62 14.49
N VAL A 257 8.27 1.91 13.37
CA VAL A 257 7.93 2.52 12.08
C VAL A 257 6.47 2.95 12.09
N SER A 258 6.23 4.25 12.20
CA SER A 258 4.88 4.77 12.37
C SER A 258 4.07 4.72 11.07
N SER A 259 2.78 4.37 11.18
CA SER A 259 1.78 4.48 10.09
C SER A 259 1.27 5.90 9.87
N HIS A 260 1.71 6.85 10.69
CA HIS A 260 1.27 8.23 10.59
C HIS A 260 2.18 9.01 9.63
N LEU A 261 1.63 10.01 8.95
CA LEU A 261 2.47 10.91 8.17
C LEU A 261 3.37 11.71 9.12
N PRO A 262 4.70 11.69 8.93
CA PRO A 262 5.63 12.42 9.78
C PRO A 262 5.47 13.90 9.50
N ARG A 263 4.75 14.57 10.39
CA ARG A 263 4.49 16.01 10.33
C ARG A 263 5.01 16.64 11.60
N PRO A 264 5.53 17.87 11.52
CA PRO A 264 5.84 18.62 12.73
C PRO A 264 4.61 18.76 13.63
N PRO A 265 4.80 18.87 14.96
CA PRO A 265 3.72 19.14 15.91
C PRO A 265 2.89 20.37 15.51
N ARG A 266 1.63 20.40 15.94
CA ARG A 266 0.71 21.52 15.66
C ARG A 266 1.30 22.92 15.94
N PRO A 267 1.94 23.19 17.09
CA PRO A 267 2.53 24.52 17.34
C PRO A 267 3.63 24.86 16.33
N GLN A 268 4.47 23.88 15.97
CA GLN A 268 5.52 24.07 14.98
C GLN A 268 4.96 24.36 13.58
N ARG A 269 3.89 23.65 13.18
CA ARG A 269 3.21 23.93 11.90
C ARG A 269 2.56 25.31 11.88
N LEU A 270 2.03 25.77 13.00
CA LEU A 270 1.51 27.14 13.13
C LEU A 270 2.65 28.16 12.99
N LEU A 271 3.78 27.93 13.65
CA LEU A 271 4.97 28.78 13.52
C LEU A 271 5.44 28.86 12.06
N TYR A 272 5.59 27.74 11.36
CA TYR A 272 5.94 27.71 9.94
C TYR A 272 4.92 28.47 9.07
N LYS A 273 3.62 28.35 9.38
CA LYS A 273 2.59 29.11 8.70
C LYS A 273 2.76 30.61 8.91
N LEU A 274 2.98 31.06 10.15
CA LEU A 274 3.15 32.49 10.47
C LEU A 274 4.40 33.07 9.82
N ILE A 275 5.53 32.39 9.94
CA ILE A 275 6.80 32.82 9.34
C ILE A 275 6.69 32.94 7.82
N THR A 276 6.03 31.98 7.16
CA THR A 276 5.88 32.00 5.68
C THR A 276 4.93 33.09 5.17
N LEU A 277 4.17 33.78 6.02
CA LEU A 277 3.38 34.96 5.60
C LEU A 277 4.26 36.14 5.15
N LEU A 278 5.53 36.17 5.57
CA LEU A 278 6.53 37.15 5.12
C LEU A 278 6.99 36.91 3.68
N LEU A 279 6.59 35.80 3.05
CA LEU A 279 6.95 35.42 1.70
C LEU A 279 5.80 35.69 0.71
N PRO A 280 6.11 35.90 -0.59
CA PRO A 280 5.10 35.97 -1.64
C PRO A 280 4.16 34.75 -1.61
N LYS A 281 2.86 34.97 -1.82
CA LYS A 281 1.82 33.93 -1.74
C LYS A 281 2.16 32.64 -2.51
N HIS A 282 2.78 32.77 -3.68
CA HIS A 282 3.16 31.63 -4.53
C HIS A 282 4.32 30.78 -3.98
N GLN A 283 5.10 31.27 -3.01
CA GLN A 283 6.22 30.55 -2.38
C GLN A 283 5.84 29.92 -1.04
N GLN A 284 4.79 30.41 -0.39
CA GLN A 284 4.49 30.05 1.01
C GLN A 284 4.31 28.55 1.19
N GLN A 285 3.53 27.90 0.32
CA GLN A 285 3.27 26.47 0.44
C GLN A 285 4.52 25.63 0.16
N PHE A 286 5.31 26.02 -0.84
CA PHE A 286 6.59 25.38 -1.15
C PHE A 286 7.53 25.44 0.07
N ILE A 287 7.77 26.63 0.63
CA ILE A 287 8.66 26.79 1.79
C ILE A 287 8.10 26.09 3.04
N ARG A 288 6.78 26.06 3.27
CA ARG A 288 6.19 25.26 4.37
C ARG A 288 6.50 23.78 4.24
N GLU A 289 6.41 23.21 3.05
CA GLU A 289 6.72 21.81 2.79
C GLU A 289 8.23 21.53 2.94
N ILE A 290 9.09 22.47 2.53
CA ILE A 290 10.53 22.41 2.83
C ILE A 290 10.79 22.36 4.33
N LEU A 291 10.12 23.22 5.11
CA LEU A 291 10.28 23.27 6.57
C LEU A 291 9.78 22.01 7.28
N TYR A 292 8.80 21.29 6.71
CA TYR A 292 8.39 20.00 7.26
C TYR A 292 9.53 18.99 7.15
N GLY A 293 10.25 18.97 6.02
CA GLY A 293 11.43 18.12 5.86
C GLY A 293 12.65 18.55 6.69
N CYS A 294 12.62 19.76 7.26
CA CYS A 294 13.66 20.25 8.15
C CYS A 294 13.37 19.96 9.63
N TYR A 295 12.19 19.44 9.98
CA TYR A 295 11.86 19.16 11.37
C TYR A 295 12.63 17.93 11.86
N GLU A 296 13.17 18.02 13.08
CA GLU A 296 13.88 16.91 13.72
C GLU A 296 12.88 16.02 14.47
N HIS A 297 12.70 14.81 13.96
CA HIS A 297 11.89 13.76 14.56
C HIS A 297 12.77 12.91 15.48
N GLU A 298 12.28 12.61 16.69
CA GLU A 298 12.96 11.68 17.60
C GLU A 298 13.02 10.25 17.02
N ASN A 299 11.98 9.87 16.28
CA ASN A 299 11.92 8.60 15.58
C ASN A 299 12.74 8.68 14.28
N GLU A 300 13.77 7.84 14.17
CA GLU A 300 14.69 7.83 13.03
C GLU A 300 14.00 7.50 11.69
N PHE A 301 12.94 6.71 11.70
CA PHE A 301 12.20 6.34 10.50
C PHE A 301 11.34 7.51 10.01
N ASP A 302 10.75 8.27 10.93
CA ASP A 302 10.09 9.53 10.61
C ASP A 302 11.09 10.59 10.12
N GLN A 303 12.28 10.64 10.73
CA GLN A 303 13.37 11.52 10.31
C GLN A 303 13.82 11.25 8.87
N ALA A 304 13.82 9.99 8.43
CA ALA A 304 14.18 9.60 7.07
C ALA A 304 13.26 10.20 5.99
N CYS A 305 12.08 10.70 6.35
CA CYS A 305 11.16 11.36 5.41
C CYS A 305 11.55 12.79 5.05
N GLY A 306 12.57 13.38 5.67
CA GLY A 306 13.01 14.77 5.44
C GLY A 306 13.23 15.11 3.96
N PRO A 307 14.13 14.41 3.24
CA PRO A 307 14.37 14.65 1.83
C PRO A 307 13.13 14.44 0.94
N VAL A 308 12.27 13.48 1.30
CA VAL A 308 11.03 13.21 0.56
C VAL A 308 10.03 14.37 0.68
N TRP A 309 10.00 15.06 1.82
CA TRP A 309 9.23 16.30 1.94
C TRP A 309 9.73 17.39 0.99
N TRP A 310 11.05 17.47 0.75
CA TRP A 310 11.62 18.43 -0.19
C TRP A 310 11.25 18.10 -1.64
N ASP A 311 11.39 16.84 -2.03
CA ASP A 311 10.97 16.38 -3.37
C ASP A 311 9.47 16.63 -3.59
N LYS A 312 8.64 16.38 -2.57
CA LYS A 312 7.21 16.68 -2.63
C LYS A 312 6.91 18.17 -2.70
N ALA A 313 7.69 19.01 -2.01
CA ALA A 313 7.55 20.46 -2.13
C ALA A 313 7.75 20.91 -3.58
N ARG A 314 8.82 20.41 -4.23
CA ARG A 314 9.10 20.67 -5.64
C ARG A 314 7.98 20.17 -6.55
N GLN A 315 7.60 18.89 -6.44
CA GLN A 315 6.56 18.30 -7.27
C GLN A 315 5.23 19.07 -7.15
N ASN A 316 4.76 19.31 -5.92
CA ASN A 316 3.50 20.02 -5.71
C ASN A 316 3.56 21.46 -6.27
N GLN A 317 4.74 22.09 -6.25
CA GLN A 317 4.91 23.42 -6.81
C GLN A 317 4.86 23.39 -8.34
N GLU A 318 5.55 22.44 -8.97
CA GLU A 318 5.54 22.23 -10.43
C GLU A 318 4.12 21.96 -10.95
N GLU A 319 3.35 21.13 -10.24
CA GLU A 319 1.93 20.87 -10.53
C GLU A 319 1.08 22.15 -10.43
N ARG A 320 1.26 22.97 -9.39
CA ARG A 320 0.52 24.24 -9.22
C ARG A 320 0.81 25.24 -10.33
N GLN A 321 2.05 25.33 -10.77
CA GLN A 321 2.46 26.28 -11.82
C GLN A 321 2.39 25.69 -13.24
N LYS A 322 2.07 24.39 -13.38
CA LYS A 322 2.02 23.65 -14.64
C LYS A 322 3.31 23.73 -15.48
N ARG A 323 4.45 23.89 -14.81
CA ARG A 323 5.79 23.93 -15.42
C ARG A 323 6.87 23.47 -14.43
N PRO A 324 7.99 22.91 -14.91
CA PRO A 324 9.11 22.56 -14.05
C PRO A 324 9.64 23.77 -13.25
N LEU A 325 10.18 23.51 -12.06
CA LEU A 325 10.94 24.50 -11.29
C LEU A 325 12.35 24.54 -11.86
N ASP A 326 12.71 25.66 -12.47
CA ASP A 326 14.06 25.85 -12.99
C ASP A 326 15.06 26.26 -11.88
N ALA A 327 16.35 26.04 -12.17
CA ALA A 327 17.45 26.30 -11.24
C ALA A 327 17.51 27.75 -10.77
N HIS A 328 17.23 28.69 -11.67
CA HIS A 328 17.29 30.12 -11.41
C HIS A 328 16.13 30.57 -10.50
N GLN A 329 14.94 30.00 -10.68
CA GLN A 329 13.78 30.22 -9.83
C GLN A 329 14.05 29.70 -8.41
N LEU A 330 14.59 28.48 -8.28
CA LEU A 330 14.97 27.92 -6.98
C LEU A 330 16.07 28.76 -6.32
N GLU A 331 17.12 29.12 -7.05
CA GLU A 331 18.20 29.95 -6.54
C GLU A 331 17.69 31.31 -6.04
N HIS A 332 16.81 31.96 -6.82
CA HIS A 332 16.19 33.22 -6.45
C HIS A 332 15.35 33.09 -5.17
N TRP A 333 14.57 32.02 -5.03
CA TRP A 333 13.76 31.78 -3.84
C TRP A 333 14.62 31.51 -2.60
N PHE A 334 15.69 30.72 -2.76
CA PHE A 334 16.64 30.42 -1.69
C PHE A 334 17.58 31.61 -1.39
N ALA A 335 17.66 32.60 -2.29
CA ALA A 335 18.36 33.86 -2.05
C ALA A 335 17.55 34.85 -1.19
N ASN A 336 16.24 34.65 -1.03
CA ASN A 336 15.40 35.52 -0.21
C ASN A 336 15.92 35.59 1.25
N PRO A 337 16.10 36.79 1.85
CA PRO A 337 16.63 36.95 3.20
C PRO A 337 15.85 36.18 4.27
N VAL A 338 14.53 36.14 4.14
CA VAL A 338 13.65 35.39 5.05
C VAL A 338 13.92 33.89 4.93
N VAL A 339 14.03 33.37 3.70
CA VAL A 339 14.35 31.94 3.47
C VAL A 339 15.74 31.60 3.99
N ARG A 340 16.74 32.48 3.79
CA ARG A 340 18.09 32.31 4.35
C ARG A 340 18.08 32.23 5.87
N LEU A 341 17.32 33.11 6.52
CA LEU A 341 17.21 33.13 7.98
C LEU A 341 16.57 31.85 8.51
N ILE A 342 15.49 31.38 7.89
CA ILE A 342 14.72 30.24 8.42
C ILE A 342 15.43 28.91 8.15
N LEU A 343 16.01 28.73 6.95
CA LEU A 343 16.68 27.47 6.58
C LEU A 343 18.13 27.41 7.11
N GLY A 344 18.75 28.54 7.40
CA GLY A 344 20.11 28.62 7.92
C GLY A 344 21.11 27.82 7.07
N GLU A 345 21.94 27.03 7.74
CA GLU A 345 22.97 26.19 7.11
C GLU A 345 22.38 25.05 6.26
N ARG A 346 21.16 24.58 6.58
CA ARG A 346 20.49 23.48 5.84
C ARG A 346 20.14 23.86 4.42
N ARG A 347 20.04 25.17 4.14
CA ARG A 347 19.67 25.72 2.85
C ARG A 347 20.50 25.15 1.70
N THR A 348 21.81 25.02 1.87
CA THR A 348 22.72 24.53 0.83
C THR A 348 22.42 23.07 0.49
N ALA A 349 22.33 22.21 1.51
CA ALA A 349 22.01 20.80 1.33
C ALA A 349 20.63 20.59 0.68
N ILE A 350 19.62 21.38 1.07
CA ILE A 350 18.28 21.31 0.47
C ILE A 350 18.33 21.72 -1.00
N TYR A 351 19.04 22.80 -1.33
CA TYR A 351 19.18 23.26 -2.71
C TYR A 351 19.88 22.21 -3.59
N GLU A 352 21.00 21.66 -3.12
CA GLU A 352 21.75 20.61 -3.82
C GLU A 352 20.89 19.35 -4.03
N HIS A 353 20.14 18.93 -3.01
CA HIS A 353 19.19 17.82 -3.12
C HIS A 353 18.12 18.09 -4.18
N LEU A 354 17.49 19.27 -4.14
CA LEU A 354 16.44 19.64 -5.10
C LEU A 354 16.97 19.77 -6.53
N MET A 355 18.23 20.13 -6.72
CA MET A 355 18.88 20.24 -8.03
C MET A 355 19.28 18.88 -8.62
N THR A 356 19.63 17.92 -7.78
CA THR A 356 20.09 16.58 -8.19
C THR A 356 18.95 15.57 -8.29
N SER A 357 17.84 15.79 -7.59
CA SER A 357 16.64 14.98 -7.72
C SER A 357 16.09 15.05 -9.16
N PRO A 358 15.94 13.90 -9.85
CA PRO A 358 15.34 13.90 -11.18
C PRO A 358 13.91 14.45 -11.08
N ALA A 359 13.57 15.37 -11.99
CA ALA A 359 12.18 15.72 -12.21
C ALA A 359 11.45 14.43 -12.60
N LYS A 360 10.48 14.01 -11.78
CA LYS A 360 9.69 12.81 -12.03
C LYS A 360 8.50 13.09 -12.91
#